data_AF-A0A550CF97-F1
#
_entry.id   AF-A0A550CF97-F1
#
_cell.length_a   1.000
_cell.length_b   1.000
_cell.length_c   1.000
_cell.angle_alpha   90.00
_cell.angle_beta   90.00
_cell.angle_gamma   90.00
#
_symmetry.space_group_name_H-M   'P 1'
#
loop_
_entity.id
_entity.type
_entity.pdbx_description
1 polymer ?
#
loop_
_entity_poly.entity_id
_entity_poly.type
_entity_poly.pdbx_seq_one_letter_code
_entity_poly.pdbx_strand_id
1 'polypeptide(L)'
;MMSRPPRQALIRVSPNGELCAVTLRDNDNGTVDGMHLAGRASEEKEVLIIQRSGGMKDGECSMDSLSNQTFAATDLHKPYDRGQCAFVPTLKDLTDMHYTLLHKRLPPKVLKRKGPNFVTKRNDAGYVHHYQLFRRRSKRHFRFVPFTNWGPRHTITRMNGATDNQFTTYAPPFTDDDMEPVLPSVLLHCSPYFAVWQAYRALQKPGVTAPEYVEREVNIIMKIGHLMKASCSELFDDSSDSDAGSTSSSGSSDA
;
A
#
# COMPACT_ATOMS: atom_id res chain seq x y z
N MET A 1 -23.50 2.67 0.12
CA MET A 1 -22.26 2.45 -0.64
C MET A 1 -21.84 3.76 -1.31
N MET A 2 -20.60 4.20 -1.13
CA MET A 2 -20.08 5.36 -1.88
C MET A 2 -19.83 4.93 -3.33
N SER A 3 -20.38 5.66 -4.30
CA SER A 3 -20.12 5.40 -5.73
C SER A 3 -18.65 5.63 -6.06
N ARG A 4 -18.07 4.79 -6.94
CA ARG A 4 -16.72 4.97 -7.47
C ARG A 4 -16.56 6.41 -7.98
N PRO A 5 -15.49 7.14 -7.61
CA PRO A 5 -15.24 8.45 -8.17
C PRO A 5 -15.17 8.38 -9.69
N PRO A 6 -15.71 9.37 -10.42
CA PRO A 6 -15.60 9.39 -11.86
C PRO A 6 -14.12 9.45 -12.26
N ARG A 7 -13.75 8.82 -13.39
CA ARG A 7 -12.37 8.77 -13.91
C ARG A 7 -11.73 10.17 -13.96
N GLN A 8 -12.50 11.19 -14.35
CA GLN A 8 -12.04 12.58 -14.39
C GLN A 8 -11.53 13.10 -13.04
N ALA A 9 -12.11 12.65 -11.92
CA ALA A 9 -11.64 13.04 -10.60
C ALA A 9 -10.25 12.47 -10.30
N LEU A 10 -9.95 11.26 -10.77
CA LEU A 10 -8.62 10.65 -10.69
C LEU A 10 -7.61 11.39 -11.57
N ILE A 11 -7.97 11.70 -12.82
CA ILE A 11 -7.13 12.50 -13.74
C ILE A 11 -6.69 13.82 -13.08
N ARG A 12 -7.61 14.53 -12.41
CA ARG A 12 -7.31 15.83 -11.76
C ARG A 12 -6.30 15.75 -10.61
N VAL A 13 -6.18 14.60 -9.94
CA VAL A 13 -5.28 14.44 -8.78
C VAL A 13 -4.01 13.70 -9.13
N SER A 14 -4.02 12.87 -10.17
CA SER A 14 -2.87 12.15 -10.69
C SER A 14 -1.80 13.13 -11.18
N PRO A 15 -0.53 12.95 -10.78
CA PRO A 15 0.53 13.90 -11.15
C PRO A 15 0.71 14.12 -12.65
N ASN A 16 0.46 13.07 -13.44
CA ASN A 16 0.64 13.04 -14.89
C ASN A 16 -0.71 12.84 -15.62
N GLY A 17 -1.84 13.26 -15.04
CA GLY A 17 -3.15 13.06 -15.66
C GLY A 17 -3.50 11.58 -15.79
N GLU A 18 -3.86 11.15 -17.01
CA GLU A 18 -4.29 9.78 -17.34
C GLU A 18 -3.14 8.85 -17.78
N LEU A 19 -1.89 9.23 -17.51
CA LEU A 19 -0.73 8.40 -17.83
C LEU A 19 -0.48 7.35 -16.74
N CYS A 20 0.01 6.17 -17.13
CA CYS A 20 0.51 5.19 -16.17
C CYS A 20 1.62 5.81 -15.30
N ALA A 21 1.51 5.66 -13.98
CA ALA A 21 2.46 6.28 -13.07
C ALA A 21 3.91 5.77 -13.21
N VAL A 22 4.10 4.55 -13.71
CA VAL A 22 5.41 3.90 -13.85
C VAL A 22 5.96 4.05 -15.27
N THR A 23 5.18 3.66 -16.28
CA THR A 23 5.64 3.65 -17.68
C THR A 23 5.45 4.99 -18.40
N LEU A 24 4.62 5.88 -17.84
CA LEU A 24 4.17 7.13 -18.47
C LEU A 24 3.40 6.95 -19.79
N ARG A 25 3.03 5.72 -20.17
CA ARG A 25 2.17 5.46 -21.32
C ARG A 25 0.80 6.09 -21.12
N ASP A 26 0.25 6.65 -22.20
CA ASP A 26 -1.11 7.17 -22.24
C ASP A 26 -2.15 6.05 -22.34
N ASN A 27 -3.41 6.47 -22.30
CA ASN A 27 -4.56 5.59 -22.38
C ASN A 27 -5.26 5.65 -23.76
N ASP A 28 -4.62 6.14 -24.81
CA ASP A 28 -5.28 6.35 -26.12
C ASP A 28 -5.79 5.03 -26.71
N ASN A 29 -5.09 3.93 -26.40
CA ASN A 29 -5.46 2.56 -26.79
C ASN A 29 -6.16 1.76 -25.68
N GLY A 30 -6.62 2.41 -24.60
CA GLY A 30 -7.31 1.73 -23.49
C GLY A 30 -6.42 0.77 -22.70
N THR A 31 -5.10 1.00 -22.66
CA THR A 31 -4.14 0.11 -21.99
C THR A 31 -3.81 0.51 -20.55
N VAL A 32 -4.42 1.60 -20.06
CA VAL A 32 -4.17 2.17 -18.73
C VAL A 32 -5.46 2.20 -17.89
N ASP A 33 -5.41 1.45 -16.80
CA ASP A 33 -6.50 1.29 -15.85
C ASP A 33 -6.30 2.11 -14.59
N GLY A 34 -7.41 2.44 -13.92
CA GLY A 34 -7.37 2.86 -12.53
C GLY A 34 -7.12 1.65 -11.64
N MET A 35 -5.92 1.55 -11.10
CA MET A 35 -5.48 0.51 -10.18
C MET A 35 -5.59 0.99 -8.74
N HIS A 36 -6.08 0.12 -7.85
CA HIS A 36 -6.08 0.39 -6.43
C HIS A 36 -4.73 0.01 -5.80
N LEU A 37 -4.21 0.79 -4.86
CA LEU A 37 -2.97 0.44 -4.16
C LEU A 37 -3.21 -0.71 -3.18
N ALA A 38 -4.22 -0.60 -2.33
CA ALA A 38 -4.76 -1.74 -1.61
C ALA A 38 -5.99 -2.25 -2.36
N GLY A 39 -6.01 -3.54 -2.67
CA GLY A 39 -7.00 -4.15 -3.57
C GLY A 39 -8.45 -3.89 -3.15
N ARG A 40 -9.32 -3.60 -4.13
CA ARG A 40 -10.75 -3.35 -3.89
C ARG A 40 -11.48 -4.55 -3.28
N ALA A 41 -11.05 -5.75 -3.65
CA ALA A 41 -11.58 -7.01 -3.12
C ALA A 41 -10.95 -7.41 -1.76
N SER A 42 -10.37 -6.46 -1.02
CA SER A 42 -9.91 -6.69 0.34
C SER A 42 -11.07 -7.12 1.24
N GLU A 43 -10.80 -8.11 2.09
CA GLU A 43 -11.74 -8.56 3.10
C GLU A 43 -12.06 -7.43 4.08
N GLU A 44 -13.25 -7.47 4.70
CA GLU A 44 -13.70 -6.46 5.66
C GLU A 44 -12.67 -6.24 6.78
N LYS A 45 -12.05 -7.31 7.26
CA LYS A 45 -10.97 -7.26 8.25
C LYS A 45 -9.77 -6.42 7.80
N GLU A 46 -9.39 -6.50 6.53
CA GLU A 46 -8.28 -5.71 5.98
C GLU A 46 -8.66 -4.23 5.86
N VAL A 47 -9.89 -3.94 5.43
CA VAL A 47 -10.42 -2.57 5.36
C VAL A 47 -10.44 -1.96 6.76
N LEU A 48 -10.86 -2.72 7.76
CA LEU A 48 -10.89 -2.30 9.16
C LEU A 48 -9.48 -2.04 9.73
N ILE A 49 -8.51 -2.89 9.39
CA ILE A 49 -7.09 -2.68 9.75
C ILE A 49 -6.60 -1.34 9.20
N ILE A 50 -6.83 -1.04 7.92
CA ILE A 50 -6.42 0.23 7.32
C ILE A 50 -7.19 1.41 7.95
N GLN A 51 -8.49 1.25 8.18
CA GLN A 51 -9.36 2.25 8.80
C GLN A 51 -8.87 2.65 10.20
N ARG A 52 -8.75 1.66 11.09
CA ARG A 52 -8.40 1.87 12.50
C ARG A 52 -6.98 2.41 12.64
N SER A 53 -6.01 1.79 11.98
CA SER A 53 -4.61 2.26 12.02
C SER A 53 -4.42 3.62 11.33
N GLY A 54 -5.23 3.93 10.31
CA GLY A 54 -5.25 5.21 9.61
C GLY A 54 -5.91 6.36 10.39
N GLY A 55 -6.37 6.12 11.62
CA GLY A 55 -7.05 7.13 12.43
C GLY A 55 -8.37 7.63 11.83
N MET A 56 -8.98 6.82 10.96
CA MET A 56 -10.28 7.09 10.35
C MET A 56 -11.40 6.61 11.28
N LYS A 57 -12.59 7.22 11.15
CA LYS A 57 -13.80 6.75 11.82
C LYS A 57 -14.38 5.51 11.12
N ASP A 58 -15.29 4.83 11.80
CA ASP A 58 -15.97 3.69 11.21
C ASP A 58 -16.78 4.08 9.96
N GLY A 59 -16.55 3.33 8.87
CA GLY A 59 -17.16 3.58 7.56
C GLY A 59 -16.49 4.70 6.74
N GLU A 60 -15.45 5.37 7.26
CA GLU A 60 -14.74 6.43 6.54
C GLU A 60 -13.70 5.88 5.55
N CYS A 61 -13.19 4.66 5.79
CA CYS A 61 -12.25 4.02 4.88
C CYS A 61 -12.97 3.54 3.62
N SER A 62 -12.80 4.27 2.52
CA SER A 62 -13.27 3.86 1.20
C SER A 62 -12.12 3.31 0.37
N MET A 63 -12.22 2.03 0.01
CA MET A 63 -11.30 1.41 -0.96
C MET A 63 -11.39 2.10 -2.32
N ASP A 64 -12.54 2.66 -2.68
CA ASP A 64 -12.73 3.46 -3.90
C ASP A 64 -12.30 4.93 -3.74
N SER A 65 -11.59 5.30 -2.67
CA SER A 65 -11.05 6.65 -2.51
C SER A 65 -9.96 6.96 -3.55
N LEU A 66 -9.86 8.24 -3.94
CA LEU A 66 -8.75 8.70 -4.81
C LEU A 66 -7.38 8.48 -4.14
N SER A 67 -7.30 8.58 -2.82
CA SER A 67 -6.06 8.28 -2.08
C SER A 67 -5.60 6.82 -2.19
N ASN A 68 -6.46 5.91 -2.65
CA ASN A 68 -6.15 4.50 -2.88
C ASN A 68 -6.06 4.16 -4.37
N GLN A 69 -6.13 5.13 -5.30
CA GLN A 69 -6.14 4.84 -6.74
C GLN A 69 -5.01 5.56 -7.47
N THR A 70 -4.46 4.91 -8.50
CA THR A 70 -3.52 5.50 -9.46
C THR A 70 -3.75 4.91 -10.84
N PHE A 71 -3.23 5.54 -11.89
CA PHE A 71 -3.21 4.95 -13.21
C PHE A 71 -2.04 3.97 -13.36
N ALA A 72 -2.32 2.77 -13.87
CA ALA A 72 -1.34 1.73 -14.14
C ALA A 72 -1.60 1.10 -15.50
N ALA A 73 -0.54 0.84 -16.25
CA ALA A 73 -0.63 0.06 -17.47
C ALA A 73 -1.03 -1.38 -17.11
N THR A 74 -1.82 -2.02 -17.98
CA THR A 74 -2.41 -3.35 -17.72
C THR A 74 -1.36 -4.43 -17.45
N ASP A 75 -0.19 -4.31 -18.08
CA ASP A 75 0.98 -5.17 -17.91
C ASP A 75 1.67 -5.00 -16.55
N LEU A 76 1.47 -3.88 -15.86
CA LEU A 76 1.94 -3.65 -14.48
C LEU A 76 0.86 -3.88 -13.42
N HIS A 77 -0.41 -3.66 -13.78
CA HIS A 77 -1.54 -3.84 -12.87
C HIS A 77 -1.63 -5.30 -12.39
N LYS A 78 -1.57 -6.26 -13.31
CA LYS A 78 -1.68 -7.69 -12.97
C LYS A 78 -0.55 -8.19 -12.06
N PRO A 79 0.75 -7.89 -12.32
CA PRO A 79 1.82 -8.23 -11.39
C PRO A 79 1.66 -7.58 -10.00
N TYR A 80 1.17 -6.34 -9.95
CA TYR A 80 0.93 -5.64 -8.70
C TYR A 80 -0.12 -6.34 -7.82
N ASP A 81 -1.26 -6.70 -8.41
CA ASP A 81 -2.32 -7.44 -7.71
C ASP A 81 -1.85 -8.82 -7.23
N ARG A 82 -0.95 -9.45 -7.99
CA ARG A 82 -0.34 -10.74 -7.63
C ARG A 82 0.75 -10.62 -6.58
N GLY A 83 1.14 -9.41 -6.17
CA GLY A 83 2.21 -9.19 -5.20
C GLY A 83 3.59 -9.52 -5.76
N GLN A 84 3.81 -9.24 -7.06
CA GLN A 84 5.12 -9.36 -7.70
C GLN A 84 5.92 -8.06 -7.68
N CYS A 85 5.29 -6.98 -7.24
CA CYS A 85 5.91 -5.67 -7.09
C CYS A 85 5.13 -4.84 -6.06
N ALA A 86 5.72 -3.73 -5.60
CA ALA A 86 5.06 -2.77 -4.74
C ALA A 86 5.48 -1.33 -5.04
N PHE A 87 4.65 -0.37 -4.59
CA PHE A 87 5.08 1.01 -4.41
C PHE A 87 5.59 1.19 -3.00
N VAL A 88 6.88 1.50 -2.88
CA VAL A 88 7.56 1.71 -1.60
C VAL A 88 7.67 3.22 -1.37
N PRO A 89 7.01 3.80 -0.35
CA PRO A 89 7.20 5.20 0.02
C PRO A 89 8.65 5.48 0.42
N THR A 90 9.07 6.74 0.36
CA THR A 90 10.42 7.12 0.82
C THR A 90 10.67 6.70 2.28
N LEU A 91 11.93 6.42 2.62
CA LEU A 91 12.34 6.08 3.98
C LEU A 91 11.87 7.11 5.02
N LYS A 92 11.88 8.39 4.66
CA LYS A 92 11.38 9.47 5.52
C LYS A 92 9.88 9.34 5.81
N ASP A 93 9.06 9.07 4.79
CA ASP A 93 7.61 8.91 4.96
C ASP A 93 7.29 7.62 5.72
N LEU A 94 8.03 6.54 5.48
CA LEU A 94 7.94 5.30 6.27
C LEU A 94 8.28 5.52 7.74
N THR A 95 9.37 6.25 8.02
CA THR A 95 9.79 6.56 9.40
C THR A 95 8.74 7.41 10.12
N ASP A 96 8.19 8.42 9.44
CA ASP A 96 7.13 9.27 9.98
C ASP A 96 5.83 8.48 10.25
N MET A 97 5.48 7.54 9.36
CA MET A 97 4.35 6.62 9.54
C MET A 97 4.57 5.67 10.71
N HIS A 98 5.73 5.01 10.78
CA HIS A 98 6.07 4.10 11.87
C HIS A 98 6.03 4.80 13.23
N TYR A 99 6.64 5.99 13.35
CA TYR A 99 6.56 6.81 14.56
C TYR A 99 5.10 7.11 14.93
N THR A 100 4.29 7.50 13.95
CA THR A 100 2.90 7.89 14.18
C THR A 100 2.05 6.73 14.67
N LEU A 101 2.24 5.54 14.10
CA LEU A 101 1.53 4.33 14.50
C LEU A 101 1.98 3.85 15.88
N LEU A 102 3.29 3.80 16.12
CA LEU A 102 3.87 3.31 17.37
C LEU A 102 3.48 4.20 18.57
N HIS A 103 3.55 5.52 18.41
CA HIS A 103 3.29 6.46 19.50
C HIS A 103 1.88 7.07 19.47
N LYS A 104 1.06 6.67 18.49
CA LYS A 104 -0.28 7.22 18.24
C LYS A 104 -0.29 8.76 18.20
N ARG A 105 0.78 9.42 17.73
CA ARG A 105 0.92 10.89 17.69
C ARG A 105 1.79 11.34 16.52
N LEU A 106 1.59 12.57 16.03
CA LEU A 106 2.42 13.09 14.94
C LEU A 106 3.89 13.24 15.36
N PRO A 107 4.86 13.06 14.44
CA PRO A 107 6.27 13.33 14.72
C PRO A 107 6.48 14.78 15.17
N PRO A 108 7.39 15.08 16.11
CA PRO A 108 7.64 16.43 16.60
C PRO A 108 7.94 17.45 15.49
N LYS A 109 8.71 17.03 14.47
CA LYS A 109 9.00 17.86 13.30
C LYS A 109 7.75 18.21 12.47
N VAL A 110 6.74 17.33 12.45
CA VAL A 110 5.46 17.57 11.76
C VAL A 110 4.61 18.53 12.59
N LEU A 111 4.54 18.34 13.91
CA LEU A 111 3.84 19.26 14.82
C LEU A 111 4.42 20.68 14.76
N LYS A 112 5.75 20.81 14.82
CA LYS A 112 6.44 22.11 14.71
C LYS A 112 6.05 22.86 13.43
N ARG A 113 5.90 22.15 12.30
CA ARG A 113 5.48 22.75 11.01
C ARG A 113 4.00 23.15 10.99
N LYS A 114 3.16 22.51 11.80
CA LYS A 114 1.72 22.82 11.89
C LYS A 114 1.43 24.00 12.83
N GLY A 115 2.35 24.31 13.74
CA GLY A 115 2.23 25.42 14.68
C GLY A 115 1.56 25.03 16.01
N PRO A 116 1.60 25.93 17.00
CA PRO A 116 1.18 25.65 18.38
C PRO A 116 -0.32 25.38 18.54
N ASN A 117 -1.16 25.92 17.66
CA ASN A 117 -2.62 25.80 17.74
C ASN A 117 -3.17 24.58 16.97
N PHE A 118 -2.31 23.69 16.50
CA PHE A 118 -2.74 22.55 15.69
C PHE A 118 -3.35 21.44 16.56
N VAL A 119 -4.64 21.15 16.33
CA VAL A 119 -5.35 20.05 17.00
C VAL A 119 -5.15 18.74 16.25
N THR A 120 -4.57 17.75 16.93
CA THR A 120 -4.44 16.39 16.38
C THR A 120 -5.78 15.67 16.47
N LYS A 121 -6.32 15.26 15.33
CA LYS A 121 -7.53 14.46 15.21
C LYS A 121 -7.17 12.99 15.33
N ARG A 122 -7.88 12.28 16.20
CA ARG A 122 -7.68 10.85 16.46
C ARG A 122 -9.01 10.11 16.39
N ASN A 123 -8.97 8.82 16.08
CA ASN A 123 -10.12 7.94 16.28
C ASN A 123 -10.17 7.41 17.72
N ASP A 124 -11.17 6.58 18.02
CA ASP A 124 -11.43 6.06 19.36
C ASP A 124 -10.31 5.15 19.87
N ALA A 125 -9.57 4.49 18.97
CA ALA A 125 -8.38 3.71 19.31
C ALA A 125 -7.11 4.58 19.50
N GLY A 126 -7.24 5.90 19.38
CA GLY A 126 -6.21 6.90 19.61
C GLY A 126 -5.28 7.16 18.42
N TYR A 127 -5.47 6.49 17.27
CA TYR A 127 -4.63 6.69 16.09
C TYR A 127 -4.88 8.03 15.42
N VAL A 128 -3.82 8.69 14.95
CA VAL A 128 -3.89 9.98 14.27
C VAL A 128 -4.47 9.82 12.87
N HIS A 129 -5.43 10.66 12.51
CA HIS A 129 -6.01 10.66 11.17
C HIS A 129 -4.92 10.85 10.11
N HIS A 130 -4.81 9.92 9.15
CA HIS A 130 -3.67 9.84 8.23
C HIS A 130 -3.45 11.14 7.42
N TYR A 131 -4.50 11.90 7.07
CA TYR A 131 -4.38 13.20 6.39
C TYR A 131 -3.61 14.27 7.16
N GLN A 132 -3.48 14.14 8.48
CA GLN A 132 -2.68 15.05 9.30
C GLN A 132 -1.18 14.78 9.15
N LEU A 133 -0.80 13.52 8.90
CA LEU A 133 0.56 13.11 8.58
C LEU A 133 0.86 13.32 7.08
N PHE A 134 -0.02 12.81 6.22
CA PHE A 134 0.09 12.84 4.77
C PHE A 134 -1.04 13.67 4.18
N ARG A 135 -0.76 14.97 3.96
CA ARG A 135 -1.75 15.94 3.46
C ARG A 135 -2.54 15.37 2.26
N ARG A 136 -3.87 15.50 2.32
CA ARG A 136 -4.78 15.06 1.24
C ARG A 136 -4.32 15.59 -0.12
N ARG A 137 -4.29 14.71 -1.14
CA ARG A 137 -3.87 15.01 -2.52
C ARG A 137 -2.44 15.58 -2.65
N SER A 138 -1.58 15.43 -1.64
CA SER A 138 -0.16 15.78 -1.79
C SER A 138 0.54 14.76 -2.68
N LYS A 139 1.29 15.24 -3.66
CA LYS A 139 2.16 14.41 -4.48
C LYS A 139 3.38 13.97 -3.65
N ARG A 140 3.78 12.71 -3.75
CA ARG A 140 4.89 12.10 -3.00
C ARG A 140 5.66 11.13 -3.88
N HIS A 141 6.95 11.03 -3.62
CA HIS A 141 7.80 10.07 -4.30
C HIS A 141 7.59 8.67 -3.71
N PHE A 142 7.48 7.71 -4.61
CA PHE A 142 7.49 6.28 -4.32
C PHE A 142 8.51 5.62 -5.24
N ARG A 143 9.15 4.56 -4.77
CA ARG A 143 9.90 3.66 -5.63
C ARG A 143 8.97 2.54 -6.08
N PHE A 144 8.93 2.25 -7.37
CA PHE A 144 8.31 1.01 -7.85
C PHE A 144 9.35 -0.10 -7.74
N VAL A 145 9.02 -1.16 -7.00
CA VAL A 145 9.95 -2.21 -6.63
C VAL A 145 9.41 -3.55 -7.10
N PRO A 146 9.95 -4.12 -8.18
CA PRO A 146 9.77 -5.53 -8.51
C PRO A 146 10.38 -6.41 -7.41
N PHE A 147 9.68 -7.48 -7.02
CA PHE A 147 10.15 -8.45 -6.05
C PHE A 147 10.82 -9.65 -6.74
N THR A 148 11.41 -10.56 -5.97
CA THR A 148 12.16 -11.71 -6.50
C THR A 148 11.32 -12.73 -7.27
N ASN A 149 9.99 -12.72 -7.07
CA ASN A 149 9.03 -13.49 -7.86
C ASN A 149 8.59 -12.77 -9.15
N TRP A 150 9.23 -11.66 -9.53
CA TRP A 150 9.09 -11.04 -10.84
C TRP A 150 9.71 -11.96 -11.90
N GLY A 151 8.99 -12.23 -12.99
CA GLY A 151 9.49 -13.18 -13.97
C GLY A 151 10.70 -12.62 -14.74
N PRO A 152 11.75 -13.44 -14.98
CA PRO A 152 13.05 -12.98 -15.46
C PRO A 152 13.03 -12.42 -16.89
N ARG A 153 11.96 -12.66 -17.65
CA ARG A 153 11.77 -12.18 -19.03
C ARG A 153 10.83 -10.98 -19.14
N HIS A 154 10.26 -10.51 -18.03
CA HIS A 154 9.33 -9.39 -18.04
C HIS A 154 10.10 -8.08 -17.85
N THR A 155 10.13 -7.24 -18.88
CA THR A 155 10.74 -5.92 -18.84
C THR A 155 9.71 -4.85 -18.47
N ILE A 156 10.21 -3.67 -18.10
CA ILE A 156 9.40 -2.47 -17.91
C ILE A 156 9.88 -1.43 -18.91
N THR A 157 9.05 -1.13 -19.91
CA THR A 157 9.35 -0.06 -20.88
C THR A 157 8.62 1.20 -20.47
N ARG A 158 9.39 2.28 -20.28
CA ARG A 158 8.91 3.57 -19.79
C ARG A 158 9.29 4.68 -20.76
N MET A 159 8.39 5.63 -21.01
CA MET A 159 8.71 6.87 -21.74
C MET A 159 9.65 7.74 -20.90
N ASN A 160 10.64 8.35 -21.53
CA ASN A 160 11.64 9.16 -20.81
C ASN A 160 11.01 10.40 -20.17
N GLY A 161 9.96 10.95 -20.79
CA GLY A 161 9.09 11.99 -20.26
C GLY A 161 7.64 11.83 -20.73
N ALA A 162 6.71 12.57 -20.11
CA ALA A 162 5.28 12.48 -20.42
C ALA A 162 4.91 12.93 -21.85
N THR A 163 5.77 13.73 -22.48
CA THR A 163 5.61 14.24 -23.85
C THR A 163 6.73 13.77 -24.77
N ASP A 164 7.53 12.79 -24.32
CA ASP A 164 8.69 12.29 -25.06
C ASP A 164 8.30 11.05 -25.87
N ASN A 165 8.86 10.91 -27.06
CA ASN A 165 8.68 9.73 -27.91
C ASN A 165 9.79 8.69 -27.72
N GLN A 166 10.75 8.96 -26.83
CA GLN A 166 11.81 8.02 -26.48
C GLN A 166 11.41 7.13 -25.30
N PHE A 167 11.84 5.87 -25.38
CA PHE A 167 11.57 4.84 -24.38
C PHE A 167 12.88 4.27 -23.84
N THR A 168 12.91 4.05 -22.54
CA THR A 168 13.91 3.23 -21.87
C THR A 168 13.27 1.92 -21.44
N THR A 169 13.92 0.79 -21.74
CA THR A 169 13.48 -0.53 -21.28
C THR A 169 14.38 -1.01 -20.17
N TYR A 170 13.79 -1.28 -19.01
CA TYR A 170 14.45 -1.82 -17.85
C TYR A 170 14.19 -3.33 -17.77
N ALA A 171 15.23 -4.11 -17.54
CA ALA A 171 15.15 -5.56 -17.40
C ALA A 171 15.53 -5.98 -15.96
N PRO A 172 15.04 -7.15 -15.50
CA PRO A 172 15.54 -7.78 -14.27
C PRO A 172 17.07 -7.92 -14.32
N PRO A 173 17.79 -7.76 -13.19
CA PRO A 173 17.29 -7.61 -11.81
C PRO A 173 16.81 -6.19 -11.42
N PHE A 174 16.72 -5.25 -12.38
CA PHE A 174 16.38 -3.84 -12.13
C PHE A 174 17.37 -3.10 -11.21
N THR A 175 18.61 -3.58 -11.19
CA THR A 175 19.77 -2.89 -10.62
C THR A 175 20.87 -2.77 -11.67
N ASP A 176 21.79 -1.83 -11.46
CA ASP A 176 23.04 -1.75 -12.20
C ASP A 176 24.13 -2.63 -11.57
N ASP A 177 25.36 -2.51 -12.07
CA ASP A 177 26.52 -3.29 -11.62
C ASP A 177 26.93 -2.96 -10.17
N ASP A 178 26.53 -1.77 -9.66
CA ASP A 178 26.75 -1.32 -8.28
C ASP A 178 25.60 -1.70 -7.35
N MET A 179 24.64 -2.52 -7.81
CA MET A 179 23.43 -2.93 -7.11
C MET A 179 22.46 -1.77 -6.78
N GLU A 180 22.61 -0.63 -7.46
CA GLU A 180 21.72 0.52 -7.31
C GLU A 180 20.49 0.39 -8.21
N PRO A 181 19.31 0.88 -7.77
CA PRO A 181 18.08 0.72 -8.53
C PRO A 181 18.08 1.57 -9.81
N VAL A 182 17.87 0.94 -10.97
CA VAL A 182 17.80 1.66 -12.27
C VAL A 182 16.40 2.23 -12.56
N LEU A 183 15.36 1.70 -11.91
CA LEU A 183 14.00 2.18 -12.09
C LEU A 183 13.82 3.56 -11.42
N PRO A 184 13.33 4.57 -12.16
CA PRO A 184 13.14 5.90 -11.60
C PRO A 184 12.05 5.90 -10.54
N SER A 185 12.19 6.80 -9.56
CA SER A 185 11.11 7.08 -8.60
C SER A 185 9.90 7.67 -9.32
N VAL A 186 8.71 7.28 -8.90
CA VAL A 186 7.44 7.77 -9.43
C VAL A 186 6.79 8.76 -8.45
N LEU A 187 6.00 9.68 -8.98
CA LEU A 187 5.24 10.61 -8.17
C LEU A 187 3.78 10.16 -8.13
N LEU A 188 3.25 9.91 -6.92
CA LEU A 188 1.85 9.52 -6.70
C LEU A 188 1.16 10.49 -5.75
N HIS A 189 -0.17 10.61 -5.88
CA HIS A 189 -1.02 11.39 -4.96
C HIS A 189 -1.63 10.53 -3.83
N CYS A 190 -1.36 9.22 -3.87
CA CYS A 190 -1.96 8.22 -3.01
C CYS A 190 -1.45 8.34 -1.55
N SER A 191 -2.23 7.80 -0.61
CA SER A 191 -1.82 7.72 0.79
C SER A 191 -0.82 6.58 0.98
N PRO A 192 0.33 6.81 1.64
CA PRO A 192 1.28 5.74 1.97
C PRO A 192 0.68 4.56 2.74
N TYR A 193 -0.41 4.75 3.50
CA TYR A 193 -1.08 3.68 4.23
C TYR A 193 -1.50 2.51 3.33
N PHE A 194 -2.08 2.80 2.16
CA PHE A 194 -2.52 1.76 1.24
C PHE A 194 -1.34 1.05 0.57
N ALA A 195 -0.33 1.82 0.14
CA ALA A 195 0.87 1.28 -0.48
C ALA A 195 1.64 0.34 0.46
N VAL A 196 1.81 0.75 1.73
CA VAL A 196 2.52 -0.03 2.75
C VAL A 196 1.74 -1.30 3.10
N TRP A 197 0.42 -1.22 3.23
CA TRP A 197 -0.40 -2.41 3.48
C TRP A 197 -0.27 -3.45 2.36
N GLN A 198 -0.36 -3.02 1.10
CA GLN A 198 -0.20 -3.92 -0.05
C GLN A 198 1.22 -4.51 -0.10
N ALA A 199 2.26 -3.71 0.13
CA ALA A 199 3.64 -4.19 0.18
C ALA A 199 3.83 -5.23 1.29
N TYR A 200 3.32 -4.96 2.50
CA TYR A 200 3.35 -5.90 3.62
C TYR A 200 2.68 -7.22 3.25
N ARG A 201 1.47 -7.20 2.69
CA ARG A 201 0.76 -8.41 2.26
C ARG A 201 1.53 -9.21 1.22
N ALA A 202 2.11 -8.54 0.23
CA ALA A 202 2.89 -9.20 -0.81
C ALA A 202 4.14 -9.89 -0.22
N LEU A 203 4.84 -9.24 0.71
CA LEU A 203 6.05 -9.76 1.37
C LEU A 203 5.75 -10.86 2.40
N GLN A 204 4.51 -11.04 2.84
CA GLN A 204 4.09 -12.17 3.67
C GLN A 204 3.90 -13.46 2.86
N LYS A 205 3.85 -13.38 1.52
CA LYS A 205 3.67 -14.57 0.67
C LYS A 205 4.96 -15.40 0.66
N PRO A 206 4.88 -16.74 0.76
CA PRO A 206 6.05 -17.61 0.70
C PRO A 206 6.88 -17.37 -0.56
N GLY A 207 8.20 -17.27 -0.40
CA GLY A 207 9.16 -17.09 -1.50
C GLY A 207 9.20 -15.69 -2.12
N VAL A 208 8.43 -14.72 -1.59
CA VAL A 208 8.48 -13.32 -2.05
C VAL A 208 9.44 -12.53 -1.17
N THR A 209 10.51 -12.02 -1.78
CA THR A 209 11.48 -11.14 -1.12
C THR A 209 11.70 -9.88 -1.93
N ALA A 210 12.10 -8.81 -1.26
CA ALA A 210 12.47 -7.56 -1.92
C ALA A 210 13.98 -7.57 -2.28
N PRO A 211 14.39 -6.79 -3.29
CA PRO A 211 15.80 -6.56 -3.58
C PRO A 211 16.55 -5.89 -2.41
N GLU A 212 17.88 -6.05 -2.35
CA GLU A 212 18.72 -5.56 -1.26
C GLU A 212 18.69 -4.02 -1.11
N TYR A 213 18.64 -3.27 -2.22
CA TYR A 213 18.65 -1.80 -2.21
C TYR A 213 17.44 -1.15 -1.51
N VAL A 214 16.40 -1.92 -1.15
CA VAL A 214 15.22 -1.46 -0.38
C VAL A 214 15.07 -2.15 0.97
N GLU A 215 16.07 -2.89 1.44
CA GLU A 215 15.98 -3.67 2.68
C GLU A 215 15.58 -2.79 3.88
N ARG A 216 16.14 -1.58 3.98
CA ARG A 216 15.82 -0.63 5.06
C ARG A 216 14.35 -0.21 5.06
N GLU A 217 13.82 0.15 3.89
CA GLU A 217 12.42 0.49 3.72
C GLU A 217 11.51 -0.71 4.02
N VAL A 218 11.87 -1.89 3.53
CA VAL A 218 11.13 -3.14 3.73
C VAL A 218 11.05 -3.51 5.21
N ASN A 219 12.16 -3.41 5.94
CA ASN A 219 12.19 -3.64 7.38
C ASN A 219 11.21 -2.73 8.13
N ILE A 220 11.06 -1.48 7.70
CA ILE A 220 10.08 -0.55 8.30
C ILE A 220 8.66 -0.88 7.84
N ILE A 221 8.44 -1.24 6.57
CA ILE A 221 7.15 -1.70 6.05
C ILE A 221 6.64 -2.88 6.86
N MET A 222 7.49 -3.85 7.17
CA MET A 222 7.12 -5.03 7.97
C MET A 222 6.70 -4.62 9.39
N LYS A 223 7.48 -3.77 10.05
CA LYS A 223 7.13 -3.22 11.38
C LYS A 223 5.80 -2.47 11.36
N ILE A 224 5.58 -1.63 10.35
CA ILE A 224 4.32 -0.91 10.14
C ILE A 224 3.16 -1.89 9.94
N GLY A 225 3.32 -2.89 9.08
CA GLY A 225 2.30 -3.90 8.80
C GLY A 225 1.88 -4.67 10.04
N HIS A 226 2.85 -5.05 10.90
CA HIS A 226 2.56 -5.67 12.19
C HIS A 226 1.80 -4.73 13.14
N LEU A 227 2.19 -3.45 13.24
CA LEU A 227 1.46 -2.46 14.04
C LEU A 227 0.03 -2.24 13.52
N MET A 228 -0.16 -2.21 12.20
CA MET A 228 -1.47 -2.10 11.57
C MET A 228 -2.33 -3.33 11.91
N LYS A 229 -1.79 -4.54 11.74
CA LYS A 229 -2.51 -5.80 12.05
C LYS A 229 -2.89 -5.90 13.54
N ALA A 230 -1.97 -5.56 14.43
CA ALA A 230 -2.20 -5.55 15.88
C ALA A 230 -3.28 -4.55 16.32
N SER A 231 -3.56 -3.51 15.52
CA SER A 231 -4.62 -2.54 15.84
C SER A 231 -6.02 -3.17 15.89
N CYS A 232 -6.22 -4.36 15.31
CA CYS A 232 -7.51 -5.02 15.23
C CYS A 232 -7.55 -6.41 15.88
N SER A 233 -6.49 -6.88 16.54
CA SER A 233 -6.50 -8.22 17.16
C SER A 233 -7.61 -8.36 18.22
N GLU A 234 -7.84 -7.30 19.01
CA GLU A 234 -8.91 -7.23 20.01
C GLU A 234 -10.33 -7.42 19.46
N LEU A 235 -10.55 -7.20 18.15
CA LEU A 235 -11.88 -7.29 17.54
C LEU A 235 -12.20 -8.68 16.98
N PHE A 236 -11.21 -9.57 16.93
CA PHE A 236 -11.33 -10.89 16.30
C PHE A 236 -10.84 -12.03 17.19
N ASP A 237 -10.54 -11.76 18.47
CA ASP A 237 -10.08 -12.75 19.45
C ASP A 237 -11.23 -13.47 20.19
N ASP A 238 -12.49 -13.27 19.79
CA ASP A 238 -13.62 -13.98 20.39
C ASP A 238 -14.11 -15.15 19.50
N SER A 239 -14.07 -16.35 20.08
CA SER A 239 -14.93 -17.52 19.82
C SER A 239 -14.62 -18.50 18.67
N SER A 240 -13.52 -19.27 18.74
CA SER A 240 -13.46 -20.52 17.96
C SER A 240 -12.67 -21.67 18.60
N ASP A 241 -12.83 -21.96 19.90
CA ASP A 241 -12.22 -23.18 20.47
C ASP A 241 -12.94 -23.78 21.71
N SER A 242 -14.25 -23.58 21.85
CA SER A 242 -15.01 -24.20 22.96
C SER A 242 -16.20 -25.04 22.50
N ASP A 243 -16.03 -25.85 21.45
CA ASP A 243 -16.99 -26.92 21.15
C ASP A 243 -16.33 -28.14 20.46
N ALA A 244 -15.22 -28.62 21.02
CA ALA A 244 -14.80 -30.00 20.81
C ALA A 244 -15.63 -30.89 21.75
N GLY A 245 -16.84 -31.22 21.29
CA GLY A 245 -17.75 -32.17 21.92
C GLY A 245 -17.02 -33.47 22.28
N SER A 246 -16.97 -33.74 23.58
CA SER A 246 -16.51 -34.99 24.17
C SER A 246 -17.57 -36.07 23.92
N THR A 247 -17.50 -36.72 22.76
CA THR A 247 -18.18 -38.01 22.56
C THR A 247 -17.42 -39.10 23.33
N SER A 248 -17.86 -39.33 24.56
CA SER A 248 -17.50 -40.50 25.37
C SER A 248 -18.19 -41.76 24.79
N SER A 249 -17.44 -42.53 24.01
CA SER A 249 -17.87 -43.87 23.59
C SER A 249 -17.74 -44.84 24.78
N SER A 250 -18.84 -45.06 25.49
CA SER A 250 -19.02 -46.21 26.38
C SER A 250 -19.49 -47.40 25.54
N GLY A 251 -18.54 -48.23 25.12
CA GLY A 251 -18.83 -49.55 24.55
C GLY A 251 -18.71 -50.60 25.66
N SER A 252 -19.86 -51.01 26.20
CA SER A 252 -19.99 -52.17 27.08
C SER A 252 -19.81 -53.47 26.30
N SER A 253 -19.18 -54.44 26.94
CA SER A 253 -19.22 -55.87 26.62
C SER A 253 -20.66 -56.39 26.55
N ASP A 254 -20.93 -57.32 25.62
CA ASP A 254 -21.46 -58.66 25.92
C ASP A 254 -21.78 -59.47 24.64
N ALA A 255 -21.54 -60.78 24.76
CA ALA A 255 -21.83 -61.93 23.87
C ALA A 255 -20.90 -62.18 22.66
#